data_AF-A0A383C1B6-F1
#
_entry.id   AF-A0A383C1B6-F1
#
_cell.length_a   1.000
_cell.length_b   1.000
_cell.length_c   1.000
_cell.angle_alpha   90.00
_cell.angle_beta   90.00
_cell.angle_gamma   90.00
#
_symmetry.space_group_name_H-M   'P 1'
#
loop_
_entity.id
_entity.type
_entity.pdbx_description
1 polymer ?
#
loop_
_entity_poly.entity_id
_entity_poly.type
_entity_poly.pdbx_seq_one_letter_code
_entity_poly.pdbx_strand_id
1 'polypeptide(L)' 'KLEYKLFEKRELLDLLKFLKYFMDTVAKNNLMIGVGRGSSCSCYILFLLDVHQVDSIKYNLDIKEFFK' A
#
# COMPACT_ATOMS: atom_id res chain seq x y z
N LYS A 1 -8.38 -4.41 9.40
CA LYS A 1 -9.09 -5.67 9.04
C LYS A 1 -10.00 -5.52 7.81
N LEU A 2 -10.67 -4.38 7.60
CA LEU A 2 -11.55 -4.16 6.43
C LEU A 2 -10.79 -4.23 5.10
N GLU A 3 -9.67 -3.54 5.01
CA GLU A 3 -8.86 -3.47 3.78
C GLU A 3 -8.33 -4.84 3.35
N TYR A 4 -7.77 -5.61 4.29
CA TYR A 4 -7.23 -6.94 4.00
C TYR A 4 -8.27 -7.87 3.36
N LYS A 5 -9.50 -7.87 3.89
CA LYS A 5 -10.61 -8.64 3.30
C LYS A 5 -10.97 -8.19 1.87
N LEU A 6 -10.77 -6.92 1.54
CA LEU A 6 -10.98 -6.40 0.18
C LEU A 6 -9.90 -6.88 -0.79
N PHE A 7 -8.66 -7.05 -0.31
CA PHE A 7 -7.59 -7.69 -1.09
C PHE A 7 -7.84 -9.20 -1.24
N GLU A 8 -8.29 -9.89 -0.19
CA GLU A 8 -8.66 -11.31 -0.27
C GLU A 8 -9.80 -11.55 -1.26
N LYS A 9 -10.89 -10.78 -1.16
CA LYS A 9 -12.06 -10.90 -2.06
C LYS A 9 -11.71 -10.66 -3.53
N ARG A 10 -10.65 -9.89 -3.80
CA ARG A 10 -10.19 -9.57 -5.16
C ARG A 10 -8.99 -10.42 -5.60
N GLU A 11 -8.57 -11.38 -4.80
CA GLU A 11 -7.41 -12.25 -5.08
C GLU A 11 -6.10 -11.46 -5.27
N LEU A 12 -5.97 -10.32 -4.60
CA LEU A 12 -4.82 -9.41 -4.69
C LEU A 12 -3.77 -9.65 -3.58
N LEU A 13 -3.82 -10.78 -2.88
CA LEU A 13 -2.83 -11.08 -1.84
C LEU A 13 -1.42 -11.24 -2.40
N ASP A 14 -1.28 -11.80 -3.60
CA ASP A 14 0.03 -11.96 -4.23
C ASP A 14 0.63 -10.61 -4.66
N LEU A 15 -0.21 -9.62 -4.98
CA LEU A 15 0.24 -8.24 -5.16
C LEU A 15 0.85 -7.68 -3.88
N LEU A 16 0.22 -7.92 -2.71
CA LEU A 16 0.78 -7.47 -1.43
C LEU A 16 2.11 -8.15 -1.11
N LYS A 17 2.24 -9.46 -1.38
CA LYS A 17 3.51 -10.19 -1.22
C LYS A 17 4.59 -9.63 -2.15
N PHE A 18 4.25 -9.36 -3.41
CA PHE A 18 5.17 -8.75 -4.36
C PHE A 18 5.62 -7.36 -3.88
N LEU A 19 4.69 -6.51 -3.44
CA LEU A 19 5.03 -5.18 -2.93
C LEU A 19 5.95 -5.25 -1.72
N LYS A 20 5.71 -6.18 -0.79
CA LYS A 20 6.62 -6.41 0.34
C LYS A 20 8.02 -6.81 -0.14
N TYR A 21 8.10 -7.77 -1.08
CA TYR A 21 9.38 -8.19 -1.66
C TYR A 21 10.10 -7.04 -2.38
N PHE A 22 9.36 -6.22 -3.12
CA PHE A 22 9.89 -5.07 -3.83
C PHE A 22 10.47 -4.05 -2.85
N MET A 23 9.71 -3.69 -1.80
CA MET A 23 10.16 -2.75 -0.78
C MET A 23 11.36 -3.28 0.01
N ASP A 24 11.40 -4.59 0.30
CA ASP A 24 12.57 -5.22 0.90
C ASP A 24 13.79 -5.16 -0.02
N THR A 25 13.59 -5.29 -1.33
CA THR A 25 14.66 -5.18 -2.32
C THR A 25 15.18 -3.74 -2.40
N VAL A 26 14.29 -2.76 -2.43
CA VAL A 26 14.62 -1.32 -2.39
C VAL A 26 15.46 -1.00 -1.14
N ALA A 27 14.99 -1.43 0.04
CA ALA A 27 15.67 -1.21 1.30
C ALA A 27 17.06 -1.89 1.33
N LYS A 28 17.16 -3.15 0.88
CA LYS A 28 18.45 -3.88 0.80
C LYS A 28 19.47 -3.19 -0.12
N ASN A 29 19.01 -2.51 -1.16
CA ASN A 29 19.86 -1.80 -2.11
C ASN A 29 20.08 -0.32 -1.75
N ASN A 30 19.62 0.13 -0.57
CA ASN A 30 19.67 1.54 -0.14
C ASN A 30 19.08 2.51 -1.19
N LEU A 31 18.04 2.08 -1.91
CA LEU A 31 17.36 2.91 -2.90
C LEU A 31 16.26 3.73 -2.22
N MET A 32 16.11 4.98 -2.66
CA MET A 32 15.00 5.82 -2.25
C MET A 32 13.86 5.71 -3.26
N ILE A 33 12.64 5.48 -2.78
CA ILE A 33 11.43 5.60 -3.59
C ILE A 33 10.70 6.91 -3.30
N GLY A 34 9.92 7.37 -4.27
CA GLY A 34 9.09 8.56 -4.08
C GLY A 34 8.03 8.36 -2.99
N VAL A 35 7.51 9.47 -2.48
CA VAL A 35 6.59 9.54 -1.32
C VAL A 35 5.22 8.85 -1.51
N GLY A 36 4.92 8.35 -2.70
CA GLY A 36 3.60 7.82 -3.09
C GLY A 36 2.74 8.85 -3.82
N ARG A 37 1.90 8.38 -4.75
CA ARG A 37 1.02 9.24 -5.56
C ARG A 37 -0.25 8.53 -5.98
N GLY A 38 -1.28 9.32 -6.28
CA GLY A 38 -2.57 8.84 -6.78
C GLY A 38 -3.42 8.20 -5.68
N SER A 39 -4.37 7.36 -6.10
CA SER A 39 -5.33 6.72 -5.20
C SER A 39 -4.70 5.67 -4.26
N SER A 40 -3.47 5.23 -4.53
CA SER A 40 -2.74 4.33 -3.63
C SER A 40 -2.60 4.88 -2.21
N CYS A 41 -2.48 6.20 -2.07
CA CYS A 41 -2.34 6.89 -0.78
C CYS A 41 -3.55 6.73 0.16
N SER A 42 -4.72 6.30 -0.33
CA SER A 42 -5.88 6.05 0.52
C SER A 42 -5.91 4.64 1.14
N CYS A 43 -4.96 3.78 0.81
CA CYS A 43 -4.87 2.41 1.32
C CYS A 43 -3.89 2.33 2.50
N TYR A 44 -4.38 1.99 3.69
CA TYR A 44 -3.54 1.91 4.88
C TYR A 44 -2.57 0.72 4.85
N ILE A 45 -2.95 -0.41 4.24
CA ILE A 45 -2.04 -1.56 4.09
C ILE A 45 -0.80 -1.19 3.27
N LEU A 46 -0.95 -0.36 2.24
CA LEU A 46 0.18 0.07 1.41
C LEU A 46 1.12 1.02 2.17
N PHE A 47 0.57 1.87 3.04
CA PHE A 47 1.34 2.66 4.00
C PHE A 47 2.16 1.77 4.94
N LEU A 48 1.58 0.70 5.50
CA LEU A 48 2.29 -0.24 6.38
C LEU A 48 3.39 -1.05 5.67
N LEU A 49 3.33 -1.17 4.35
CA LEU A 49 4.34 -1.83 3.54
C LEU A 49 5.44 -0.87 3.06
N ASP A 50 5.43 0.39 3.53
CA ASP A 50 6.32 1.47 3.10
C ASP A 50 6.23 1.80 1.59
N VAL A 51 5.15 1.38 0.91
CA VAL A 51 4.93 1.67 -0.52
C VAL A 51 4.67 3.17 -0.75
N HIS A 52 4.13 3.85 0.25
CA HIS A 52 3.96 5.30 0.30
C HIS A 52 4.04 5.81 1.74
N GLN A 53 4.21 7.12 1.92
CA GLN A 53 4.38 7.76 3.24
C GLN A 53 3.14 8.52 3.72
N VAL A 54 1.99 8.33 3.06
CA VAL A 54 0.71 8.95 3.43
C VAL A 54 -0.09 8.03 4.36
N ASP A 55 -0.37 8.49 5.57
CA ASP A 55 -1.25 7.79 6.52
C ASP A 55 -2.72 8.11 6.20
N SER A 56 -3.41 7.16 5.58
CA SER A 56 -4.82 7.31 5.19
C SER A 56 -5.77 7.42 6.38
N ILE A 57 -5.43 6.87 7.55
CA ILE A 57 -6.25 6.98 8.76
C ILE A 57 -6.14 8.39 9.33
N LYS A 58 -4.92 8.93 9.41
CA LYS A 58 -4.67 10.30 9.90
C LYS A 58 -5.42 11.36 9.07
N TYR A 59 -5.47 11.19 7.75
CA TYR A 59 -6.13 12.12 6.85
C TYR A 59 -7.57 11.70 6.48
N ASN A 60 -8.10 10.65 7.12
CA ASN A 60 -9.46 10.13 6.91
C ASN A 60 -9.80 9.89 5.42
N LEU A 61 -8.84 9.32 4.67
CA LEU A 61 -8.99 9.00 3.26
C LEU A 61 -9.80 7.71 3.09
N ASP A 62 -10.72 7.67 2.12
CA ASP A 62 -11.53 6.49 1.86
C ASP A 62 -10.78 5.49 0.96
N ILE A 63 -10.59 4.27 1.44
CA ILE A 63 -9.99 3.18 0.66
C ILE A 63 -10.77 2.87 -0.63
N LYS A 64 -12.06 3.23 -0.72
CA LYS A 64 -12.81 3.07 -1.97
C LYS A 64 -12.17 3.81 -3.14
N GLU A 65 -11.47 4.92 -2.89
CA GLU A 65 -10.74 5.64 -3.94
C GLU A 65 -9.63 4.79 -4.56
N PHE A 66 -9.02 3.87 -3.81
CA PHE A 66 -8.01 2.94 -4.33
C PHE A 66 -8.62 1.84 -5.21
N PHE A 67 -9.83 1.37 -4.88
CA PHE A 67 -10.51 0.29 -5.59
C PHE A 67 -11.58 0.76 -6.59
N LYS A 68 -11.60 2.05 -6.89
CA LYS A 68 -12.47 2.66 -7.90
C LYS A 68 -11.91 2.42 -9.29
#